data_AF-A0A210QN42-F1
#
_entry.id   AF-A0A210QN42-F1
#
_cell.length_a   1.000
_cell.length_b   1.000
_cell.length_c   1.000
_cell.angle_alpha   90.00
_cell.angle_beta   90.00
_cell.angle_gamma   90.00
#
_symmetry.space_group_name_H-M   'P 1'
#
loop_
_entity.id
_entity.type
_entity.pdbx_description
1 polymer ?
#
loop_
_entity_poly.entity_id
_entity_poly.type
_entity_poly.pdbx_seq_one_letter_code
_entity_poly.pdbx_strand_id
1 'polypeptide(L)'
;MEKVDARLGDSVLEKTLWNLTTQKVESVNRRLKRSLPSSVNFTRNFSGRAHRAVYSVNHGPGTAIKELCSGVGSPITAGSSVSKDLDKEQKRHLYNKARSQSLRCKIQKRNKRHKIFKLHDCKIDEEIYVKDRVMIEKKK
;
A
#
# COMPACT_ATOMS: atom_id res chain seq x y z
N MET A 1 31.88 -12.23 -4.85
CA MET A 1 30.68 -11.48 -5.26
C MET A 1 30.05 -10.93 -4.00
N GLU A 2 30.35 -9.67 -3.68
CA GLU A 2 29.93 -9.01 -2.45
C GLU A 2 28.42 -8.83 -2.47
N LYS A 3 27.71 -9.35 -1.46
CA LYS A 3 26.26 -9.16 -1.30
C LYS A 3 26.03 -7.71 -0.87
N VAL A 4 26.01 -6.79 -1.82
CA VAL A 4 25.43 -5.46 -1.61
C VAL A 4 23.96 -5.70 -1.29
N ASP A 5 23.60 -5.55 -0.02
CA ASP A 5 22.23 -5.71 0.43
C ASP A 5 21.40 -4.58 -0.22
N ALA A 6 20.85 -4.86 -1.40
CA ALA A 6 20.21 -3.88 -2.27
C ALA A 6 19.04 -3.15 -1.60
N ARG A 7 18.59 -3.62 -0.42
CA ARG A 7 17.58 -2.96 0.40
C ARG A 7 18.07 -1.72 1.15
N LEU A 8 19.37 -1.60 1.44
CA LEU A 8 19.96 -0.49 2.20
C LEU A 8 20.81 0.46 1.36
N GLY A 9 20.84 0.29 0.04
CA GLY A 9 21.52 1.26 -0.83
C GLY A 9 20.81 2.63 -0.83
N ASP A 10 21.57 3.71 -1.02
CA ASP A 10 21.08 5.10 -0.94
C ASP A 10 19.84 5.34 -1.79
N SER A 11 19.80 4.81 -3.01
CA SER A 11 18.65 4.98 -3.91
C SER A 11 17.36 4.33 -3.39
N VAL A 12 17.45 3.28 -2.57
CA VAL A 12 16.31 2.59 -1.95
C VAL A 12 15.92 3.27 -0.65
N LEU A 13 16.90 3.75 0.12
CA LEU A 13 16.67 4.57 1.31
C LEU A 13 15.93 5.87 0.94
N GLU A 14 16.35 6.57 -0.11
CA GLU A 14 15.65 7.77 -0.61
C GLU A 14 14.21 7.46 -1.03
N LYS A 15 14.01 6.40 -1.81
CA LYS A 15 12.65 6.01 -2.21
C LYS A 15 11.80 5.63 -0.99
N THR A 16 12.40 5.09 0.07
CA THR A 16 11.70 4.74 1.31
C THR A 16 11.36 6.00 2.10
N LEU A 17 12.30 6.92 2.27
CA LEU A 17 12.12 8.23 2.91
C LEU A 17 10.95 9.01 2.29
N TRP A 18 10.90 9.03 0.96
CA TRP A 18 9.88 9.73 0.19
C TRP A 18 8.61 8.91 -0.10
N ASN A 19 8.53 7.66 0.40
CA ASN A 19 7.44 6.72 0.17
C ASN A 19 7.09 6.54 -1.33
N LEU A 20 8.14 6.41 -2.15
CA LEU A 20 8.10 6.19 -3.59
C LEU A 20 8.24 4.71 -3.95
N THR A 21 8.58 3.84 -2.99
CA THR A 21 8.59 2.39 -3.18
C THR A 21 7.16 1.85 -3.24
N THR A 22 6.92 0.90 -4.15
CA THR A 22 5.71 0.08 -4.12
C THR A 22 5.98 -1.10 -3.20
N GLN A 23 5.69 -0.97 -1.91
CA GLN A 23 5.86 -2.07 -0.95
C GLN A 23 4.86 -3.19 -1.23
N LYS A 24 5.23 -4.12 -2.13
CA LYS A 24 4.40 -5.27 -2.50
C LYS A 24 4.08 -6.12 -1.27
N VAL A 25 5.03 -6.27 -0.36
CA VAL A 25 4.86 -6.98 0.92
C VAL A 25 3.78 -6.34 1.78
N GLU A 26 3.80 -5.02 1.98
CA GLU A 26 2.74 -4.34 2.73
C GLU A 26 1.37 -4.48 2.06
N SER A 27 1.32 -4.37 0.73
CA SER A 27 0.07 -4.53 -0.02
C SER A 27 -0.54 -5.92 0.18
N VAL A 28 0.29 -6.97 0.11
CA VAL A 28 -0.11 -8.35 0.37
C VAL A 28 -0.52 -8.52 1.84
N ASN A 29 0.26 -8.04 2.79
CA ASN A 29 -0.04 -8.14 4.22
C ASN A 29 -1.35 -7.43 4.59
N ARG A 30 -1.61 -6.24 4.03
CA ARG A 30 -2.88 -5.54 4.20
C ARG A 30 -4.05 -6.35 3.63
N ARG A 31 -3.87 -6.98 2.47
CA ARG A 31 -4.91 -7.81 1.85
C ARG A 31 -5.17 -9.08 2.67
N LEU A 32 -4.11 -9.74 3.15
CA LEU A 32 -4.21 -10.91 4.03
C LEU A 32 -4.95 -10.55 5.31
N LYS A 33 -4.56 -9.47 6.00
CA LYS A 33 -5.24 -9.00 7.22
C LYS A 33 -6.73 -8.71 7.00
N ARG A 34 -7.12 -8.26 5.79
CA ARG A 34 -8.53 -8.04 5.43
C ARG A 34 -9.27 -9.35 5.14
N SER A 35 -8.61 -10.31 4.51
CA SER A 35 -9.20 -11.61 4.16
C SER A 35 -9.21 -12.60 5.32
N LEU A 36 -8.30 -12.41 6.28
CA LEU A 36 -8.05 -13.22 7.46
C LEU A 36 -7.93 -12.27 8.67
N PRO A 37 -9.04 -11.71 9.16
CA PRO A 37 -9.04 -10.88 10.35
C PRO A 37 -8.63 -11.71 11.57
N SER A 38 -7.85 -11.12 12.48
CA SER A 38 -7.38 -11.79 13.69
C SER A 38 -8.50 -12.19 14.67
N SER A 39 -9.69 -11.60 14.53
CA SER A 39 -10.86 -11.88 15.35
C SER A 39 -11.67 -13.08 14.88
N VAL A 40 -11.38 -13.67 13.71
CA VAL A 40 -12.17 -14.76 13.13
C VAL A 40 -11.27 -15.89 12.68
N ASN A 41 -11.56 -17.11 13.15
CA ASN A 41 -10.82 -18.31 12.76
C ASN A 41 -11.47 -19.00 11.56
N PHE A 42 -10.67 -19.21 10.51
CA PHE A 42 -11.09 -19.81 9.24
C PHE A 42 -10.47 -21.19 9.01
N THR A 43 -10.47 -22.07 10.00
CA THR A 43 -9.72 -23.35 9.97
C THR A 43 -9.95 -24.18 8.70
N ARG A 44 -11.20 -24.30 8.23
CA ARG A 44 -11.54 -25.11 7.05
C ARG A 44 -11.19 -24.46 5.71
N ASN A 45 -11.04 -23.14 5.63
CA ASN A 45 -10.86 -22.41 4.36
C ASN A 45 -9.76 -21.33 4.40
N PHE A 46 -8.88 -21.40 5.40
CA PHE A 46 -7.77 -20.47 5.60
C PHE A 46 -6.87 -20.38 4.38
N SER A 47 -6.43 -21.53 3.87
CA SER A 47 -5.53 -21.62 2.71
C SER A 47 -6.17 -20.96 1.48
N GLY A 48 -7.41 -21.35 1.14
CA GLY A 48 -8.14 -20.77 0.01
C GLY A 48 -8.30 -19.24 0.13
N ARG A 49 -8.61 -18.73 1.32
CA ARG A 49 -8.69 -17.28 1.59
C ARG A 49 -7.34 -16.58 1.42
N ALA A 50 -6.26 -17.16 1.96
CA ALA A 50 -4.90 -16.63 1.82
C ALA A 50 -4.46 -16.58 0.35
N HIS A 51 -4.60 -17.69 -0.38
CA HIS A 51 -4.21 -17.77 -1.78
C HIS A 51 -5.04 -16.83 -2.65
N ARG A 52 -6.36 -16.76 -2.45
CA ARG A 52 -7.24 -15.80 -3.14
C ARG A 52 -6.81 -14.35 -2.89
N ALA A 53 -6.45 -14.02 -1.65
CA ALA A 53 -5.98 -12.68 -1.29
C ALA A 53 -4.71 -12.30 -2.07
N VAL A 54 -3.71 -13.19 -2.10
CA VAL A 54 -2.46 -12.98 -2.85
C VAL A 54 -2.73 -12.90 -4.36
N TYR A 55 -3.54 -13.82 -4.89
CA TYR A 55 -3.87 -13.88 -6.32
C TYR A 55 -4.51 -12.57 -6.80
N SER A 56 -5.46 -12.03 -6.03
CA SER A 56 -6.16 -10.79 -6.34
C SER A 56 -5.25 -9.55 -6.32
N VAL A 57 -4.18 -9.53 -5.52
CA VAL A 57 -3.19 -8.43 -5.53
C VAL A 57 -2.36 -8.43 -6.80
N ASN A 58 -2.06 -9.61 -7.35
CA ASN A 58 -1.25 -9.74 -8.55
C ASN A 58 -2.05 -9.48 -9.83
N HIS A 59 -3.24 -10.06 -9.96
CA HIS A 59 -4.05 -10.02 -11.18
C HIS A 59 -5.09 -8.90 -11.20
N GLY A 60 -5.45 -8.35 -10.04
CA GLY A 60 -6.57 -7.43 -9.88
C GLY A 60 -7.85 -8.15 -9.43
N PRO A 61 -8.86 -7.42 -8.95
CA PRO A 61 -10.06 -8.01 -8.35
C PRO A 61 -10.98 -8.66 -9.39
N GLY A 62 -11.15 -8.07 -10.57
CA GLY A 62 -12.13 -8.54 -11.56
C GLY A 62 -11.68 -9.84 -12.24
N THR A 63 -10.45 -9.85 -12.74
CA THR A 63 -9.81 -11.04 -13.35
C THR A 63 -9.72 -12.19 -12.37
N ALA A 64 -9.26 -11.92 -11.14
CA ALA A 64 -9.14 -12.94 -10.11
C ALA A 64 -10.46 -13.65 -9.82
N ILE A 65 -11.57 -12.91 -9.73
CA ILE A 65 -12.88 -13.53 -9.46
C ILE A 65 -13.31 -14.38 -10.66
N LYS A 66 -13.20 -13.87 -11.89
CA LYS A 66 -13.60 -14.62 -13.10
C LYS A 66 -12.83 -15.93 -13.25
N GLU A 67 -11.51 -15.88 -13.10
CA GLU A 67 -10.62 -17.04 -13.23
C GLU A 67 -10.85 -18.07 -12.12
N LEU A 68 -10.98 -17.63 -10.86
CA LEU A 68 -11.26 -18.53 -9.74
C LEU A 68 -12.63 -19.20 -9.88
N CYS A 69 -13.67 -18.45 -10.28
CA CYS A 69 -15.00 -19.01 -10.53
C CYS A 69 -14.96 -20.05 -11.67
N SER A 70 -14.25 -19.75 -12.76
CA SER A 70 -14.04 -20.69 -13.86
C SER A 70 -13.29 -21.95 -13.42
N GLY A 71 -12.25 -21.82 -12.59
CA GLY A 71 -11.46 -22.94 -12.10
C GLY A 71 -12.22 -23.90 -11.18
N VAL A 72 -13.26 -23.43 -10.52
CA VAL A 72 -14.15 -24.26 -9.67
C VAL A 72 -15.32 -24.85 -10.50
N GLY A 73 -15.35 -24.61 -11.82
CA GLY A 73 -16.42 -25.11 -12.70
C GLY A 73 -17.71 -24.28 -12.66
N SER A 74 -17.67 -23.08 -12.09
CA SER A 74 -18.82 -22.17 -12.01
C SER A 74 -18.49 -20.82 -12.67
N PRO A 75 -18.24 -20.78 -14.00
CA PRO A 75 -17.87 -19.56 -14.70
C PRO A 75 -19.01 -18.53 -14.62
N ILE A 76 -18.63 -17.25 -14.52
CA ILE A 76 -19.60 -16.16 -14.56
C ILE A 76 -20.07 -15.98 -16.00
N THR A 77 -21.38 -15.99 -16.20
CA THR A 77 -22.00 -15.81 -17.52
C THR A 77 -21.56 -14.50 -18.17
N ALA A 78 -21.06 -14.60 -19.40
CA ALA A 78 -20.66 -13.43 -20.19
C ALA A 78 -21.84 -12.46 -20.38
N GLY A 79 -21.58 -11.16 -20.34
CA GLY A 79 -22.61 -10.13 -20.53
C GLY A 79 -23.58 -9.93 -19.36
N SER A 80 -23.53 -10.78 -18.32
CA SER A 80 -24.26 -10.58 -17.07
C SER A 80 -23.88 -9.25 -16.40
N SER A 81 -24.77 -8.74 -15.54
CA SER A 81 -24.51 -7.56 -14.71
C SER A 81 -23.21 -7.72 -13.91
N VAL A 82 -23.04 -8.88 -13.26
CA VAL A 82 -21.85 -9.23 -12.49
C VAL A 82 -20.59 -9.18 -13.36
N SER A 83 -20.62 -9.78 -14.56
CA SER A 83 -19.46 -9.73 -15.47
C SER A 83 -19.08 -8.29 -15.81
N LYS A 84 -20.08 -7.45 -16.15
CA LYS A 84 -19.86 -6.04 -16.52
C LYS A 84 -19.27 -5.24 -15.36
N ASP A 85 -19.74 -5.47 -14.14
CA ASP A 85 -19.23 -4.76 -12.97
C ASP A 85 -17.83 -5.21 -12.58
N LEU A 86 -17.51 -6.49 -12.71
CA LEU A 86 -16.14 -6.99 -12.56
C LEU A 86 -15.18 -6.36 -13.59
N ASP A 87 -15.63 -6.13 -14.83
CA ASP A 87 -14.84 -5.45 -15.85
C ASP A 87 -14.60 -3.97 -15.51
N LYS A 88 -15.61 -3.27 -14.98
CA LYS A 88 -15.45 -1.89 -14.50
C LYS A 88 -14.46 -1.82 -13.34
N GLU A 89 -14.58 -2.72 -12.37
CA GLU A 89 -13.66 -2.79 -11.22
C GLU A 89 -12.23 -3.10 -11.67
N GLN A 90 -12.05 -4.00 -12.63
CA GLN A 90 -10.73 -4.29 -13.19
C GLN A 90 -10.14 -3.08 -13.92
N LYS A 91 -10.92 -2.39 -14.76
CA LYS A 91 -10.47 -1.16 -15.45
C LYS A 91 -10.06 -0.09 -14.44
N ARG A 92 -10.85 0.12 -13.39
CA ARG A 92 -10.55 1.06 -12.30
C ARG A 92 -9.26 0.69 -11.58
N HIS A 93 -9.05 -0.60 -11.30
CA HIS A 93 -7.83 -1.10 -10.69
C HIS A 93 -6.60 -0.80 -11.55
N LEU A 94 -6.66 -1.13 -12.84
CA LEU A 94 -5.55 -0.89 -13.78
C LEU A 94 -5.24 0.60 -13.93
N TYR A 95 -6.27 1.45 -14.05
CA TYR A 95 -6.11 2.90 -14.08
C TYR A 95 -5.39 3.41 -12.84
N ASN A 96 -5.85 3.01 -11.65
CA ASN A 96 -5.24 3.43 -10.38
C ASN A 96 -3.79 2.93 -10.25
N LYS A 97 -3.52 1.70 -10.68
CA LYS A 97 -2.17 1.13 -10.71
C LYS A 97 -1.26 1.97 -11.60
N ALA A 98 -1.65 2.23 -12.85
CA ALA A 98 -0.88 3.07 -13.78
C ALA A 98 -0.68 4.49 -13.24
N ARG A 99 -1.76 5.14 -12.76
CA ARG A 99 -1.70 6.47 -12.15
C ARG A 99 -0.72 6.51 -10.99
N SER A 100 -0.75 5.52 -10.09
CA SER A 100 0.13 5.46 -8.91
C SER A 100 1.62 5.30 -9.25
N GLN A 101 1.90 4.69 -10.41
CA GLN A 101 3.26 4.45 -10.91
C GLN A 101 3.78 5.60 -11.78
N SER A 102 2.89 6.48 -12.26
CA SER A 102 3.24 7.64 -13.07
C SER A 102 4.22 8.58 -12.35
N LEU A 103 5.14 9.18 -13.13
CA LEU A 103 6.12 10.14 -12.61
C LEU A 103 5.44 11.32 -11.91
N ARG A 104 4.36 11.85 -12.51
CA ARG A 104 3.56 12.94 -11.92
C ARG A 104 3.08 12.60 -10.50
N CYS A 105 2.55 11.41 -10.29
CA CYS A 105 2.09 11.00 -8.96
C CYS A 105 3.25 10.84 -7.97
N LYS A 106 4.40 10.32 -8.41
CA LYS A 106 5.61 10.21 -7.59
C LYS A 106 6.13 11.59 -7.16
N ILE A 107 6.19 12.55 -8.08
CA ILE A 107 6.59 13.94 -7.78
C ILE A 107 5.65 14.56 -6.75
N GLN A 108 4.32 14.43 -6.97
CA GLN A 108 3.33 14.95 -6.02
C GLN A 108 3.48 14.35 -4.62
N LYS A 109 3.74 13.04 -4.52
CA LYS A 109 4.00 12.35 -3.23
C LYS A 109 5.23 12.92 -2.53
N ARG A 110 6.35 13.08 -3.26
CA ARG A 110 7.57 13.68 -2.73
C ARG A 110 7.31 15.09 -2.20
N ASN A 111 6.68 15.96 -2.99
CA ASN A 111 6.41 17.35 -2.60
C ASN A 111 5.51 17.43 -1.36
N LYS A 112 4.46 16.58 -1.29
CA LYS A 112 3.60 16.48 -0.11
C LYS A 112 4.40 16.05 1.11
N ARG A 113 5.27 15.05 0.98
CA ARG A 113 6.08 14.55 2.10
C ARG A 113 7.10 15.58 2.57
N HIS A 114 7.75 16.28 1.63
CA HIS A 114 8.65 17.40 1.92
C HIS A 114 7.96 18.49 2.73
N LYS A 115 6.73 18.88 2.35
CA LYS A 115 5.93 19.83 3.12
C LYS A 115 5.64 19.34 4.55
N ILE A 116 5.35 18.04 4.72
CA ILE A 116 5.10 17.45 6.05
C ILE A 116 6.37 17.48 6.91
N PHE A 117 7.53 17.13 6.37
CA PHE A 117 8.79 17.19 7.11
C PHE A 117 9.12 18.61 7.54
N LYS A 118 9.03 19.59 6.64
CA LYS A 118 9.21 21.00 6.99
C LYS A 118 8.29 21.44 8.14
N LEU A 119 7.00 21.09 8.09
CA LEU A 119 6.06 21.43 9.16
C LEU A 119 6.40 20.75 10.49
N HIS A 120 6.96 19.54 10.44
CA HIS A 120 7.38 18.81 11.64
C HIS A 120 8.63 19.43 12.26
N ASP A 121 9.62 19.78 11.43
CA ASP A 121 10.86 20.41 11.88
C ASP A 121 10.56 21.77 12.52
N CYS A 122 9.70 22.60 11.91
CA CYS A 122 9.26 23.86 12.50
C CYS A 122 8.57 23.68 13.87
N LYS A 123 7.76 22.63 14.04
CA LYS A 123 7.15 22.32 15.34
C LYS A 123 8.17 21.91 16.39
N ILE A 124 9.17 21.12 16.00
CA ILE A 124 10.25 20.76 16.91
C ILE A 124 11.00 22.02 17.35
N ASP A 125 11.31 22.92 16.42
CA ASP A 125 12.00 24.17 16.72
C ASP A 125 11.18 25.05 17.68
N GLU A 126 9.87 25.13 17.50
CA GLU A 126 8.95 25.83 18.42
C GLU A 126 8.95 25.17 19.82
N GLU A 127 8.87 23.84 19.90
CA GLU A 127 8.90 23.11 21.17
C GLU A 127 10.23 23.25 21.91
N ILE A 128 11.36 23.26 21.20
CA ILE A 128 12.69 23.51 21.76
C ILE A 128 12.78 24.93 22.29
N TYR A 129 12.38 25.93 21.49
CA TYR A 129 12.39 27.33 21.90
C TYR A 129 11.55 27.59 23.16
N VAL A 130 10.37 26.98 23.26
CA VAL A 130 9.52 27.10 24.46
C VAL A 130 10.18 26.44 25.67
N LYS A 131 10.77 25.24 25.52
CA LYS A 131 11.50 24.58 26.61
C LYS A 131 12.68 25.42 27.10
N ASP A 132 13.48 25.97 26.19
CA ASP A 132 14.64 26.79 26.54
C ASP A 132 14.23 28.06 27.29
N ARG A 133 13.14 28.74 26.88
CA ARG A 133 12.56 29.86 27.64
C ARG A 133 12.16 29.47 29.05
N VAL A 134 11.40 28.39 29.19
CA VAL A 134 10.92 27.91 30.50
C VAL A 134 12.08 27.53 31.42
N MET A 135 13.17 26.99 30.85
CA MET A 135 14.38 26.66 31.61
C MET A 135 15.18 27.90 32.04
N ILE A 136 15.15 28.99 31.26
CA ILE A 136 15.77 30.28 31.63
C ILE A 136 14.96 30.97 32.74
N GLU A 137 13.62 30.95 32.66
CA GLU A 137 12.74 31.56 33.66
C GLU A 137 12.81 30.86 35.02
N LYS A 138 12.99 29.53 35.06
CA LYS A 138 13.14 28.76 36.32
C LYS A 138 14.49 28.94 37.03
N LYS A 139 15.49 29.57 36.39
CA LYS A 139 16.83 29.80 36.94
C LYS A 139 16.99 31.17 37.62
N LYS A 140 15.94 32.01 37.63
CA LYS A 140 15.86 33.26 38.38
C LYS A 140 15.07 33.05 39.66
#